data_AF-A0A952HJX2-F1
#
_entry.id   AF-A0A952HJX2-F1
#
_cell.length_a   1.000
_cell.length_b   1.000
_cell.length_c   1.000
_cell.angle_alpha   90.00
_cell.angle_beta   90.00
_cell.angle_gamma   90.00
#
_symmetry.space_group_name_H-M   'P 1'
#
loop_
_entity.id
_entity.type
_entity.pdbx_description
1 polymer ?
#
loop_
_entity_poly.entity_id
_entity_poly.type
_entity_poly.pdbx_seq_one_letter_code
_entity_poly.pdbx_strand_id
1 'polypeptide(L)'
;MRKVNFVDLIIVILVIILVADITLIIKKHNEHFPIVSKCSEYVNEKHFTEAIEYAKNHADIESPALWSCAGDAYYNLGNISYALDAYKRAQQLQESFWHRYYNSDLDIHIYTSIARILEEKKEYDEAIMYYRKALKSMKENRKVRSEYKQEYKETLLKIADILKRKGELEEAEEYENCAIHLCREI
;
A
#
# COMPACT_ATOMS: atom_id res chain seq x y z
N MET A 1 -7.84 39.70 -42.87
CA MET A 1 -6.91 39.20 -41.84
C MET A 1 -7.64 39.21 -40.50
N ARG A 2 -7.94 38.04 -39.92
CA ARG A 2 -8.63 37.93 -38.62
C ARG A 2 -7.65 38.36 -37.53
N LYS A 3 -7.92 39.45 -36.80
CA LYS A 3 -7.10 39.84 -35.64
C LYS A 3 -7.25 38.76 -34.57
N VAL A 4 -6.18 38.00 -34.32
CA VAL A 4 -6.09 37.12 -33.15
C VAL A 4 -6.25 38.01 -31.92
N ASN A 5 -7.31 37.80 -31.14
CA ASN A 5 -7.53 38.60 -29.94
C ASN A 5 -6.69 38.02 -28.79
N PHE A 6 -6.47 38.81 -27.75
CA PHE A 6 -5.66 38.41 -26.58
C PHE A 6 -6.22 37.15 -25.88
N VAL A 7 -7.53 36.92 -25.95
CA VAL A 7 -8.19 35.74 -25.38
C VAL A 7 -7.86 34.47 -26.18
N ASP A 8 -7.83 34.56 -27.51
CA ASP A 8 -7.44 33.44 -28.39
C ASP A 8 -6.00 33.01 -28.12
N LEU A 9 -5.10 33.96 -27.84
CA LEU A 9 -3.70 33.69 -27.49
C LEU A 9 -3.58 32.98 -26.12
N ILE A 10 -4.35 33.43 -25.12
CA ILE A 10 -4.39 32.77 -23.79
C ILE A 10 -4.91 31.34 -23.91
N ILE A 11 -5.98 31.11 -24.68
CA ILE A 11 -6.55 29.77 -24.85
C ILE A 11 -5.52 28.83 -25.48
N VAL A 12 -4.80 29.28 -26.52
CA VAL A 12 -3.74 28.48 -27.15
C VAL A 12 -2.62 28.15 -26.17
N ILE A 13 -2.17 29.11 -25.35
CA ILE A 13 -1.13 28.86 -24.33
C ILE A 13 -1.59 27.84 -23.29
N LEU A 14 -2.83 27.97 -22.78
CA LEU A 14 -3.39 27.03 -21.80
C LEU A 14 -3.52 25.61 -22.37
N VAL A 15 -3.91 25.48 -23.64
CA VAL A 15 -3.99 24.17 -24.31
C VAL A 15 -2.60 23.55 -24.47
N ILE A 16 -1.57 24.34 -24.82
CA ILE A 16 -0.20 23.83 -24.95
C ILE A 16 0.33 23.34 -23.60
N ILE A 17 0.11 24.10 -22.52
CA ILE A 17 0.50 23.70 -21.15
C ILE A 17 -0.20 22.39 -20.77
N LEU A 18 -1.51 22.30 -20.97
CA LEU A 18 -2.28 21.10 -20.65
C LEU A 18 -1.80 19.87 -21.43
N VAL A 19 -1.49 20.01 -22.72
CA VAL A 19 -0.97 18.90 -23.55
C VAL A 19 0.43 18.48 -23.08
N ALA A 20 1.30 19.41 -22.68
CA ALA A 20 2.62 19.11 -22.13
C ALA A 20 2.51 18.34 -20.79
N ASP A 21 1.59 18.74 -19.92
CA ASP A 21 1.35 18.05 -18.65
C ASP A 21 0.80 16.63 -18.87
N ILE A 22 -0.16 16.46 -19.79
CA ILE A 22 -0.73 15.14 -20.11
C ILE A 22 0.35 14.21 -20.71
N THR A 23 1.17 14.72 -21.64
CA THR A 23 2.25 13.91 -22.24
C THR A 23 3.31 13.52 -21.21
N LEU A 24 3.66 14.41 -20.28
CA LEU A 24 4.56 14.09 -19.17
C LEU A 24 3.97 13.02 -18.23
N ILE A 25 2.68 13.11 -17.91
CA ILE A 25 1.97 12.12 -17.08
C ILE A 25 1.95 10.76 -17.78
N ILE A 26 1.61 10.70 -19.07
CA ILE A 26 1.58 9.46 -19.86
C ILE A 26 2.96 8.83 -19.92
N LYS A 27 4.01 9.64 -20.17
CA LYS A 27 5.39 9.15 -20.22
C LYS A 27 5.80 8.53 -18.88
N LYS A 28 5.58 9.26 -17.79
CA LYS A 28 5.87 8.77 -16.44
C LYS A 28 5.13 7.46 -16.17
N HIS A 29 3.83 7.38 -16.51
CA HIS A 29 3.03 6.17 -16.27
C HIS A 29 3.55 4.96 -17.05
N ASN A 30 3.92 5.17 -18.32
CA ASN A 30 4.46 4.10 -19.19
C ASN A 30 5.83 3.59 -18.72
N GLU A 31 6.61 4.40 -18.02
CA GLU A 31 7.89 3.99 -17.42
C GLU A 31 7.69 3.30 -16.07
N HIS A 32 6.77 3.78 -15.25
CA HIS A 32 6.56 3.32 -13.87
C HIS A 32 5.92 1.93 -13.77
N PHE A 33 4.81 1.72 -14.47
CA PHE A 33 4.02 0.49 -14.33
C PHE A 33 4.82 -0.79 -14.67
N PRO A 34 5.60 -0.85 -15.78
CA PRO A 34 6.42 -2.03 -16.08
C PRO A 34 7.47 -2.33 -15.01
N ILE A 35 8.00 -1.31 -14.34
CA ILE A 35 9.03 -1.48 -13.30
C ILE A 35 8.42 -2.15 -12.07
N VAL A 36 7.28 -1.66 -11.60
CA VAL A 36 6.58 -2.30 -10.47
C VAL A 36 6.14 -3.71 -10.85
N SER A 37 5.58 -3.92 -12.05
CA SER A 37 5.16 -5.24 -12.53
C SER A 37 6.30 -6.25 -12.54
N LYS A 38 7.48 -5.85 -13.03
CA LYS A 38 8.65 -6.73 -13.09
C LYS A 38 9.20 -7.06 -11.69
N CYS A 39 9.19 -6.11 -10.76
CA CYS A 39 9.55 -6.41 -9.38
C CYS A 39 8.60 -7.47 -8.79
N SER A 40 7.29 -7.28 -8.95
CA SER A 40 6.29 -8.22 -8.44
C SER A 40 6.40 -9.60 -9.08
N GLU A 41 6.75 -9.67 -10.37
CA GLU A 41 7.05 -10.93 -11.06
C GLU A 41 8.20 -11.69 -10.39
N TYR A 42 9.33 -11.02 -10.12
CA TYR A 42 10.43 -11.65 -9.39
C TYR A 42 10.02 -12.18 -8.02
N VAL A 43 9.20 -11.43 -7.26
CA VAL A 43 8.67 -11.90 -5.96
C VAL A 43 7.79 -13.14 -6.13
N ASN A 44 6.89 -13.14 -7.12
CA ASN A 44 5.99 -14.26 -7.39
C ASN A 44 6.75 -15.53 -7.81
N GLU A 45 7.82 -15.37 -8.58
CA GLU A 45 8.71 -16.46 -8.98
C GLU A 45 9.72 -16.86 -7.89
N LYS A 46 9.70 -16.19 -6.73
CA LYS A 46 10.62 -16.39 -5.60
C LYS A 46 12.08 -16.02 -5.89
N HIS A 47 12.32 -15.22 -6.92
CA HIS A 47 13.59 -14.58 -7.24
C HIS A 47 13.80 -13.33 -6.35
N PHE A 48 13.83 -13.53 -5.03
CA PHE A 48 13.78 -12.42 -4.06
C PHE A 48 15.02 -11.51 -4.10
N THR A 49 16.20 -12.08 -4.36
CA THR A 49 17.45 -11.31 -4.49
C THR A 49 17.40 -10.37 -5.69
N GLU A 50 16.90 -10.86 -6.81
CA GLU A 50 16.71 -10.13 -8.06
C GLU A 50 15.63 -9.06 -7.90
N ALA A 51 14.53 -9.35 -7.20
CA ALA A 51 13.51 -8.37 -6.87
C ALA A 51 14.10 -7.17 -6.10
N ILE A 52 14.93 -7.45 -5.08
CA ILE A 52 15.58 -6.42 -4.27
C ILE A 52 16.55 -5.59 -5.11
N GLU A 53 17.42 -6.24 -5.89
CA GLU A 53 18.38 -5.54 -6.74
C GLU A 53 17.65 -4.68 -7.78
N TYR A 54 16.61 -5.23 -8.40
CA TYR A 54 15.80 -4.52 -9.37
C TYR A 54 15.10 -3.30 -8.77
N ALA A 55 14.51 -3.43 -7.58
CA ALA A 55 13.90 -2.31 -6.86
C ALA A 55 14.94 -1.23 -6.49
N LYS A 56 16.13 -1.63 -6.03
CA LYS A 56 17.23 -0.70 -5.71
C LYS A 56 17.72 0.07 -6.94
N ASN A 57 17.83 -0.60 -8.08
CA ASN A 57 18.25 0.02 -9.34
C ASN A 57 17.24 1.05 -9.88
N HIS A 58 16.01 1.07 -9.33
CA HIS A 58 14.95 2.00 -9.68
C HIS A 58 14.44 2.79 -8.46
N ALA A 59 15.28 2.93 -7.42
CA ALA A 59 14.89 3.59 -6.16
C ALA A 59 14.69 5.12 -6.29
N ASP A 60 15.14 5.71 -7.41
CA ASP A 60 14.86 7.08 -7.81
C ASP A 60 13.37 7.31 -8.11
N ILE A 61 12.66 6.22 -8.42
CA ILE A 61 11.22 6.23 -8.58
C ILE A 61 10.61 6.21 -7.17
N GLU A 62 10.05 7.34 -6.75
CA GLU A 62 9.31 7.51 -5.50
C GLU A 62 7.98 6.73 -5.49
N SER A 63 8.06 5.41 -5.65
CA SER A 63 6.94 4.48 -5.83
C SER A 63 6.67 3.67 -4.56
N PRO A 64 5.52 3.87 -3.89
CA PRO A 64 5.14 3.05 -2.75
C PRO A 64 5.11 1.55 -3.10
N ALA A 65 4.62 1.20 -4.29
CA ALA A 65 4.49 -0.19 -4.71
C ALA A 65 5.85 -0.86 -4.95
N LEU A 66 6.84 -0.12 -5.45
CA LEU A 66 8.20 -0.67 -5.63
C LEU A 66 8.88 -0.94 -4.28
N TRP A 67 8.74 -0.02 -3.33
CA TRP A 67 9.25 -0.21 -1.96
C TRP A 67 8.51 -1.34 -1.23
N SER A 68 7.19 -1.48 -1.44
CA SER A 68 6.42 -2.61 -0.93
C SER A 68 6.90 -3.94 -1.49
N CYS A 69 7.16 -4.01 -2.80
CA CYS A 69 7.71 -5.20 -3.46
C CYS A 69 9.08 -5.59 -2.88
N ALA A 70 9.97 -4.61 -2.68
CA ALA A 70 11.25 -4.86 -1.99
C ALA A 70 11.04 -5.35 -0.56
N GLY A 71 10.05 -4.80 0.16
CA GLY A 71 9.63 -5.26 1.49
C GLY A 71 9.22 -6.72 1.50
N ASP A 72 8.39 -7.14 0.54
CA ASP A 72 7.96 -8.53 0.39
C ASP A 72 9.15 -9.46 0.13
N ALA A 73 10.06 -9.07 -0.76
CA ALA A 73 11.26 -9.84 -1.05
C ALA A 73 12.18 -9.98 0.18
N TYR A 74 12.41 -8.88 0.92
CA TYR A 74 13.18 -8.91 2.16
C TYR A 74 12.54 -9.79 3.22
N TYR A 75 11.21 -9.70 3.38
CA TYR A 75 10.47 -10.50 4.35
C TYR A 75 10.60 -12.00 4.04
N ASN A 76 10.44 -12.39 2.77
CA ASN A 76 10.56 -13.79 2.35
C ASN A 76 11.98 -14.36 2.51
N LEU A 77 13.01 -13.52 2.46
CA LEU A 77 14.39 -13.91 2.79
C LEU A 77 14.68 -13.96 4.30
N GLY A 78 13.71 -13.64 5.16
CA GLY A 78 13.89 -13.55 6.61
C GLY A 78 14.65 -12.30 7.06
N ASN A 79 14.87 -11.33 6.16
CA ASN A 79 15.54 -10.07 6.46
C ASN A 79 14.54 -9.07 7.07
N ILE A 80 14.03 -9.37 8.25
CA ILE A 80 12.89 -8.69 8.88
C ILE A 80 13.12 -7.17 9.07
N SER A 81 14.33 -6.75 9.46
CA SER A 81 14.64 -5.32 9.62
C SER A 81 14.54 -4.55 8.30
N TYR A 82 15.13 -5.09 7.23
CA TYR A 82 15.09 -4.45 5.91
C TYR A 82 13.68 -4.46 5.32
N ALA A 83 12.90 -5.50 5.60
CA ALA A 83 11.49 -5.54 5.21
C ALA A 83 10.70 -4.40 5.87
N LEU A 84 10.85 -4.22 7.19
CA LEU A 84 10.18 -3.15 7.92
C LEU A 84 10.57 -1.76 7.41
N ASP A 85 11.86 -1.54 7.14
CA ASP A 85 12.34 -0.27 6.61
C ASP A 85 11.76 0.03 5.21
N ALA A 86 11.70 -1.00 4.35
CA ALA A 86 11.11 -0.87 3.02
C ALA A 86 9.61 -0.57 3.06
N TYR A 87 8.82 -1.25 3.91
CA TYR A 87 7.40 -0.95 4.07
C TYR A 87 7.17 0.43 4.71
N LYS A 88 7.97 0.85 5.70
CA LYS A 88 7.90 2.21 6.25
C LYS A 88 8.23 3.26 5.19
N ARG A 89 9.18 2.97 4.30
CA ARG A 89 9.47 3.85 3.16
C ARG A 89 8.29 3.92 2.19
N ALA A 90 7.65 2.78 1.88
CA ALA A 90 6.43 2.76 1.08
C ALA A 90 5.31 3.60 1.71
N GLN A 91 5.11 3.49 3.02
CA GLN A 91 4.14 4.26 3.77
C GLN A 91 4.41 5.78 3.70
N GLN A 92 5.66 6.22 3.81
CA GLN A 92 6.03 7.64 3.69
C GLN A 92 5.68 8.23 2.32
N LEU A 93 5.56 7.38 1.31
CA LEU A 93 5.23 7.77 -0.07
C LEU A 93 3.72 7.70 -0.36
N GLN A 94 2.87 7.47 0.64
CA GLN A 94 1.41 7.42 0.45
C GLN A 94 0.78 8.72 -0.04
N GLU A 95 1.49 9.85 0.02
CA GLU A 95 1.04 11.11 -0.59
C GLU A 95 1.70 11.40 -1.95
N SER A 96 2.53 10.47 -2.44
CA SER A 96 3.26 10.62 -3.70
C SER A 96 2.32 10.66 -4.91
N PHE A 97 2.82 11.23 -6.01
CA PHE A 97 2.13 11.24 -7.30
C PHE A 97 1.63 9.83 -7.69
N TRP A 98 2.46 8.81 -7.43
CA TRP A 98 2.21 7.42 -7.79
C TRP A 98 1.16 6.75 -6.92
N HIS A 99 1.05 7.10 -5.64
CA HIS A 99 0.04 6.52 -4.75
C HIS A 99 -1.38 6.67 -5.29
N ARG A 100 -1.70 7.82 -5.92
CA ARG A 100 -3.02 8.07 -6.51
C ARG A 100 -3.43 7.10 -7.61
N TYR A 101 -2.48 6.37 -8.19
CA TYR A 101 -2.72 5.34 -9.21
C TYR A 101 -2.92 3.95 -8.61
N TYR A 102 -2.62 3.78 -7.33
CA TYR A 102 -2.86 2.55 -6.58
C TYR A 102 -4.13 2.67 -5.74
N ASN A 103 -4.87 1.56 -5.64
CA ASN A 103 -6.05 1.51 -4.78
C ASN A 103 -5.63 1.40 -3.30
N SER A 104 -6.60 1.51 -2.40
CA SER A 104 -6.47 1.21 -0.97
C SER A 104 -5.87 -0.16 -0.67
N ASP A 105 -5.87 -1.09 -1.64
CA ASP A 105 -5.29 -2.42 -1.58
C ASP A 105 -3.79 -2.36 -1.20
N LEU A 106 -3.05 -1.39 -1.75
CA LEU A 106 -1.63 -1.23 -1.44
C LEU A 106 -1.42 -0.76 0.00
N ASP A 107 -2.24 0.17 0.48
CA ASP A 107 -2.15 0.65 1.86
C ASP A 107 -2.48 -0.45 2.87
N ILE A 108 -3.53 -1.24 2.57
CA ILE A 108 -3.91 -2.41 3.36
C ILE A 108 -2.72 -3.36 3.49
N HIS A 109 -2.10 -3.74 2.37
CA HIS A 109 -0.94 -4.64 2.35
C HIS A 109 0.27 -4.08 3.12
N ILE A 110 0.59 -2.79 2.95
CA ILE A 110 1.69 -2.15 3.68
C ILE A 110 1.41 -2.18 5.20
N TYR A 111 0.20 -1.81 5.61
CA TYR A 111 -0.16 -1.76 7.03
C TYR A 111 -0.18 -3.15 7.68
N THR A 112 -0.77 -4.15 7.03
CA THR A 112 -0.81 -5.53 7.56
C THR A 112 0.59 -6.14 7.62
N SER A 113 1.44 -5.86 6.63
CA SER A 113 2.84 -6.32 6.61
C SER A 113 3.68 -5.71 7.73
N ILE A 114 3.56 -4.38 7.96
CA ILE A 114 4.22 -3.71 9.09
C ILE A 114 3.71 -4.28 10.41
N ALA A 115 2.38 -4.40 10.58
CA ALA A 115 1.78 -4.92 11.80
C ALA A 115 2.26 -6.32 12.16
N ARG A 116 2.35 -7.22 11.16
CA ARG A 116 2.85 -8.58 11.34
C ARG A 116 4.31 -8.61 11.81
N ILE A 117 5.17 -7.79 11.20
CA ILE A 117 6.57 -7.70 11.62
C ILE A 117 6.67 -7.18 13.06
N LEU A 118 5.88 -6.17 13.43
CA LEU A 118 5.83 -5.64 14.79
C LEU A 118 5.31 -6.69 15.78
N GLU A 119 4.31 -7.50 15.40
CA GLU A 119 3.83 -8.63 16.18
C GLU A 119 4.95 -9.65 16.43
N GLU A 120 5.71 -10.03 15.40
CA GLU A 120 6.86 -10.95 15.51
C GLU A 120 7.94 -10.41 16.44
N LYS A 121 8.15 -9.09 16.44
CA LYS A 121 9.07 -8.39 17.36
C LYS A 121 8.49 -8.18 18.77
N LYS A 122 7.23 -8.57 19.00
CA LYS A 122 6.48 -8.35 20.25
C LYS A 122 6.24 -6.87 20.59
N GLU A 123 6.31 -6.00 19.59
CA GLU A 123 5.97 -4.57 19.68
C GLU A 123 4.44 -4.42 19.54
N TYR A 124 3.71 -4.95 20.52
CA TYR A 124 2.28 -5.22 20.42
C TYR A 124 1.40 -3.98 20.24
N ASP A 125 1.70 -2.88 20.93
CA ASP A 125 0.89 -1.66 20.82
C ASP A 125 1.00 -1.03 19.42
N GLU A 126 2.21 -1.00 18.86
CA GLU A 126 2.42 -0.53 17.49
C GLU A 126 1.78 -1.50 16.47
N ALA A 127 1.88 -2.81 16.68
CA ALA A 127 1.23 -3.80 15.82
C ALA A 127 -0.29 -3.59 15.75
N ILE A 128 -0.95 -3.44 16.91
CA ILE A 128 -2.39 -3.14 16.99
C ILE A 128 -2.72 -1.83 16.28
N MET A 129 -1.92 -0.78 16.45
CA MET A 129 -2.11 0.49 15.75
C MET A 129 -2.10 0.31 14.23
N TYR A 130 -1.16 -0.46 13.67
CA TYR A 130 -1.10 -0.71 12.23
C TYR A 130 -2.23 -1.61 11.73
N TYR A 131 -2.62 -2.65 12.48
CA TYR A 131 -3.81 -3.44 12.13
C TYR A 131 -5.08 -2.58 12.11
N ARG A 132 -5.24 -1.63 13.05
CA ARG A 132 -6.35 -0.66 13.03
C ARG A 132 -6.35 0.23 11.79
N LYS A 133 -5.17 0.67 11.33
CA LYS A 133 -5.04 1.42 10.06
C LYS A 133 -5.49 0.58 8.86
N ALA A 134 -5.07 -0.67 8.79
CA ALA A 134 -5.51 -1.61 7.74
C ALA A 134 -7.04 -1.77 7.75
N LEU A 135 -7.65 -2.03 8.91
CA LEU A 135 -9.11 -2.15 9.05
C LEU A 135 -9.84 -0.87 8.61
N LYS A 136 -9.27 0.31 8.89
CA LYS A 136 -9.84 1.58 8.44
C LYS A 136 -9.78 1.70 6.92
N SER A 137 -8.65 1.41 6.29
CA SER A 137 -8.49 1.42 4.83
C SER A 137 -9.44 0.43 4.14
N MET A 138 -9.64 -0.76 4.71
CA MET A 138 -10.62 -1.75 4.21
C MET A 138 -12.06 -1.21 4.27
N LYS A 139 -12.44 -0.46 5.33
CA LYS A 139 -13.79 0.13 5.45
C LYS A 139 -14.05 1.26 4.48
N GLU A 140 -13.03 2.08 4.21
CA GLU A 140 -13.14 3.25 3.35
C GLU A 140 -13.17 2.87 1.85
N ASN A 141 -12.72 1.66 1.50
CA ASN A 141 -12.80 1.14 0.14
C ASN A 141 -14.26 0.87 -0.27
N ARG A 142 -14.78 1.64 -1.24
CA ARG A 142 -16.15 1.52 -1.77
C ARG A 142 -16.36 0.26 -2.63
N LYS A 143 -15.31 -0.41 -3.09
CA LYS A 143 -15.41 -1.72 -3.75
C LYS A 143 -15.62 -2.78 -2.66
N VAL A 144 -16.90 -3.00 -2.38
CA VAL A 144 -17.57 -4.05 -1.60
C VAL A 144 -16.75 -4.76 -0.52
N ARG A 145 -17.29 -4.63 0.70
CA ARG A 145 -17.14 -5.44 1.94
C ARG A 145 -16.96 -6.97 1.76
N SER A 146 -17.11 -7.53 0.56
CA SER A 146 -16.95 -8.96 0.23
C SER A 146 -15.51 -9.35 -0.06
N GLU A 147 -14.75 -8.55 -0.83
CA GLU A 147 -13.38 -8.92 -1.23
C GLU A 147 -12.45 -8.97 -0.01
N TYR A 148 -12.56 -7.96 0.85
CA TYR A 148 -11.80 -7.87 2.09
C TYR A 148 -12.45 -8.59 3.27
N LYS A 149 -13.58 -9.28 3.09
CA LYS A 149 -14.33 -9.82 4.24
C LYS A 149 -13.47 -10.77 5.08
N GLN A 150 -12.72 -11.63 4.40
CA GLN A 150 -11.84 -12.61 5.04
C GLN A 150 -10.63 -11.92 5.68
N GLU A 151 -9.93 -11.06 4.95
CA GLU A 151 -8.76 -10.35 5.47
C GLU A 151 -9.09 -9.41 6.64
N TYR A 152 -10.25 -8.75 6.58
CA TYR A 152 -10.78 -7.91 7.65
C TYR A 152 -11.04 -8.76 8.91
N LYS A 153 -11.65 -9.94 8.75
CA LYS A 153 -11.88 -10.88 9.85
C LYS A 153 -10.55 -11.34 10.45
N GLU A 154 -9.60 -11.77 9.62
CA GLU A 154 -8.28 -12.21 10.08
C GLU A 154 -7.55 -11.10 10.83
N THR A 155 -7.62 -9.87 10.34
CA THR A 155 -7.02 -8.70 11.00
C THR A 155 -7.66 -8.42 12.37
N LEU A 156 -8.98 -8.55 12.51
CA LEU A 156 -9.64 -8.45 13.83
C LEU A 156 -9.12 -9.53 14.79
N LEU A 157 -9.00 -10.78 14.32
CA LEU A 157 -8.51 -11.89 15.14
C LEU A 157 -7.04 -11.70 15.54
N LYS A 158 -6.21 -11.13 14.66
CA LYS A 158 -4.83 -10.75 15.02
C LYS A 158 -4.78 -9.75 16.17
N ILE A 159 -5.64 -8.74 16.16
CA ILE A 159 -5.73 -7.79 17.27
C ILE A 159 -6.18 -8.52 18.55
N ALA A 160 -7.23 -9.34 18.48
CA ALA A 160 -7.71 -10.10 19.63
C ALA A 160 -6.63 -11.01 20.24
N ASP A 161 -5.87 -11.73 19.40
CA ASP A 161 -4.77 -12.59 19.84
C ASP A 161 -3.69 -11.80 20.57
N ILE A 162 -3.33 -10.62 20.07
CA ILE A 162 -2.35 -9.74 20.72
C ILE A 162 -2.88 -9.24 22.06
N LEU A 163 -4.13 -8.78 22.11
CA LEU A 163 -4.78 -8.31 23.34
C LEU A 163 -4.84 -9.42 24.41
N LYS A 164 -5.14 -10.66 24.01
CA LYS A 164 -5.06 -11.84 24.90
C LYS A 164 -3.67 -12.05 25.46
N ARG A 165 -2.62 -11.95 24.63
CA ARG A 165 -1.22 -12.05 25.09
C ARG A 165 -0.85 -10.93 26.07
N LYS A 166 -1.47 -9.76 25.95
CA LYS A 166 -1.32 -8.63 26.88
C LYS A 166 -2.16 -8.75 28.16
N GLY A 167 -3.13 -9.68 28.21
CA GLY A 167 -4.08 -9.81 29.32
C GLY A 167 -5.27 -8.86 29.24
N GLU A 168 -5.45 -8.15 28.13
CA GLU A 168 -6.55 -7.22 27.85
C GLU A 168 -7.77 -8.00 27.33
N LEU A 169 -8.32 -8.89 28.17
CA LEU A 169 -9.30 -9.91 27.75
C LEU A 169 -10.65 -9.32 27.31
N GLU A 170 -11.13 -8.27 27.97
CA GLU A 170 -12.41 -7.61 27.61
C GLU A 170 -12.35 -7.03 26.20
N GLU A 171 -11.29 -6.26 25.89
CA GLU A 171 -11.10 -5.69 24.55
C GLU A 171 -10.90 -6.81 23.51
N ALA A 172 -10.17 -7.87 23.86
CA ALA A 172 -10.01 -9.01 22.96
C ALA A 172 -11.36 -9.64 22.58
N GLU A 173 -12.26 -9.82 23.54
CA GLU A 173 -13.60 -10.38 23.32
C GLU A 173 -14.44 -9.48 22.40
N GLU A 174 -14.32 -8.15 22.49
CA GLU A 174 -14.97 -7.22 21.56
C GLU A 174 -14.53 -7.45 20.10
N TYR A 175 -13.22 -7.61 19.87
CA TYR A 175 -12.66 -7.87 18.55
C TYR A 175 -13.09 -9.24 18.00
N GLU A 176 -13.12 -10.28 18.83
CA GLU A 176 -13.61 -11.61 18.45
C GLU A 176 -15.10 -11.60 18.10
N ASN A 177 -15.92 -10.94 18.92
CA ASN A 177 -17.35 -10.80 18.65
C ASN A 177 -17.58 -10.05 17.34
N CYS A 178 -16.82 -8.98 17.09
CA CYS A 178 -16.85 -8.28 15.80
C CYS A 178 -16.51 -9.21 14.61
N ALA A 179 -15.49 -10.08 14.76
CA ALA A 179 -15.11 -11.05 13.73
C ALA A 179 -16.19 -12.12 13.49
N ILE A 180 -16.84 -12.60 14.56
CA ILE A 180 -17.94 -13.57 14.50
C ILE A 180 -19.19 -12.97 13.86
N HIS A 181 -19.57 -11.75 14.23
CA HIS A 181 -20.73 -11.07 13.65
C HIS A 181 -20.57 -10.88 12.14
N LEU A 182 -19.36 -10.55 11.67
CA LEU A 182 -19.08 -10.46 10.24
C LEU A 182 -19.32 -11.80 9.51
N CYS A 183 -19.01 -12.94 10.14
CA CYS A 183 -19.32 -14.28 9.59
C CYS A 183 -20.81 -14.58 9.53
N ARG A 184 -21.63 -14.05 10.45
CA ARG A 184 -23.08 -14.28 10.48
C ARG A 184 -23.85 -13.48 9.42
N GLU A 185 -23.24 -12.42 8.89
CA GLU A 185 -23.77 -11.61 7.79
C GLU A 185 -23.35 -12.14 6.38
N ILE A 186 -22.85 -13.37 6.26
CA ILE A 186 -22.61 -14.08 4.97
C ILE A 186 -23.72 -15.12 4.80
#